data_AF-A0A0F9MTA2-F1
#
_entry.id   AF-A0A0F9MTA2-F1
#
_cell.length_a   1.000
_cell.length_b   1.000
_cell.length_c   1.000
_cell.angle_alpha   90.00
_cell.angle_beta   90.00
_cell.angle_gamma   90.00
#
_symmetry.space_group_name_H-M   'P 1'
#
loop_
_entity.id
_entity.type
_entity.pdbx_description
1 polymer ?
#
loop_
_entity_poly.entity_id
_entity_poly.type
_entity_poly.pdbx_seq_one_letter_code
_entity_poly.pdbx_strand_id
1 'polypeptide(L)'
;TERDAELLLVAREINVDDGPVLVFGDFNDVAWSRTALLFQKISGLLGPRRGRGFFNTYNANYRLLRWPLDHVFHTKNFTLIELARCEHIGSDHFPMYIKLNYSEEAEEIQEAPKADKEDKEFADEKVEKASPKERSL
;
A
#
# COMPACT_ATOMS: atom_id res chain seq x y z
N THR A 1 13.75 6.73 -3.62
CA THR A 1 13.74 7.01 -5.07
C THR A 1 12.66 8.03 -5.33
N GLU A 2 12.53 8.57 -6.54
CA GLU A 2 11.41 9.50 -6.87
C GLU A 2 10.05 8.83 -6.62
N ARG A 3 9.89 7.58 -7.06
CA ARG A 3 8.70 6.74 -6.78
C ARG A 3 8.38 6.61 -5.28
N ASP A 4 9.38 6.32 -4.46
CA ASP A 4 9.15 6.17 -3.00
C ASP A 4 8.62 7.49 -2.39
N ALA A 5 9.01 8.64 -2.94
CA ALA A 5 8.53 9.92 -2.46
C ALA A 5 7.12 10.25 -2.98
N GLU A 6 6.79 9.95 -4.24
CA GLU A 6 5.42 10.07 -4.75
C GLU A 6 4.45 9.28 -3.86
N LEU A 7 4.83 8.06 -3.50
CA LEU A 7 4.03 7.23 -2.62
C LEU A 7 3.85 7.84 -1.21
N LEU A 8 4.90 8.46 -0.66
CA LEU A 8 4.83 9.15 0.64
C LEU A 8 4.06 10.47 0.58
N LEU A 9 4.04 11.16 -0.56
CA LEU A 9 3.18 12.33 -0.77
C LEU A 9 1.71 11.91 -0.72
N VAL A 10 1.34 10.85 -1.45
CA VAL A 10 -0.01 10.27 -1.37
C VAL A 10 -0.35 9.86 0.07
N ALA A 11 0.60 9.25 0.79
CA ALA A 11 0.39 8.88 2.19
C ALA A 11 0.05 10.07 3.09
N ARG A 12 0.61 11.26 2.82
CA ARG A 12 0.38 12.49 3.61
C ARG A 12 -0.93 13.18 3.26
N GLU A 13 -1.40 13.02 2.03
CA GLU A 13 -2.67 13.61 1.59
C GLU A 13 -3.88 12.83 2.11
N ILE A 14 -3.68 11.57 2.52
CA ILE A 14 -4.74 10.75 3.11
C ILE A 14 -5.03 11.23 4.53
N ASN A 15 -6.22 11.81 4.70
CA ASN A 15 -6.82 12.03 6.01
C ASN A 15 -7.91 10.96 6.25
N VAL A 16 -7.68 10.09 7.23
CA VAL A 16 -8.62 9.01 7.56
C VAL A 16 -9.95 9.52 8.13
N ASP A 17 -9.99 10.76 8.63
CA ASP A 17 -11.19 11.39 9.17
C ASP A 17 -12.14 11.91 8.07
N ASP A 18 -11.66 12.02 6.82
CA ASP A 18 -12.48 12.48 5.68
C ASP A 18 -13.42 11.39 5.14
N GLY A 19 -13.27 10.15 5.62
CA GLY A 19 -14.13 9.01 5.30
C GLY A 19 -13.37 7.77 4.85
N PRO A 20 -14.10 6.75 4.35
CA PRO A 20 -13.50 5.47 3.97
C PRO A 20 -12.61 5.60 2.72
N VAL A 21 -11.34 5.20 2.83
CA VAL A 21 -10.35 5.29 1.74
C VAL A 21 -9.85 3.91 1.34
N LEU A 22 -9.66 3.71 0.03
CA LEU A 22 -8.98 2.58 -0.58
C LEU A 22 -7.83 3.08 -1.45
N VAL A 23 -6.63 2.52 -1.26
CA VAL A 23 -5.46 2.77 -2.11
C VAL A 23 -5.01 1.44 -2.66
N PHE A 24 -4.88 1.31 -3.98
CA PHE A 24 -4.41 0.08 -4.60
C PHE A 24 -3.64 0.37 -5.89
N GLY A 25 -2.71 -0.51 -6.22
CA GLY A 25 -1.89 -0.39 -7.43
C GLY A 25 -0.55 -1.07 -7.30
N ASP A 26 0.27 -0.94 -8.34
CA ASP A 26 1.63 -1.45 -8.39
C ASP A 26 2.60 -0.48 -7.70
N PHE A 27 3.18 -0.91 -6.58
CA PHE A 27 4.16 -0.09 -5.85
C PHE A 27 5.59 -0.39 -6.32
N ASN A 28 5.78 -1.38 -7.20
CA ASN A 28 7.07 -1.89 -7.64
C ASN A 28 8.02 -2.22 -6.46
N ASP A 29 7.43 -2.65 -5.35
CA ASP A 29 8.15 -3.03 -4.14
C ASP A 29 7.36 -4.10 -3.37
N VAL A 30 8.06 -4.89 -2.56
CA VAL A 30 7.46 -6.00 -1.82
C VAL A 30 6.73 -5.52 -0.56
N ALA A 31 5.70 -6.25 -0.11
CA ALA A 31 4.84 -5.81 1.01
C ALA A 31 5.56 -5.65 2.35
N TRP A 32 6.74 -6.26 2.50
CA TRP A 32 7.60 -6.16 3.67
C TRP A 32 8.78 -5.19 3.46
N SER A 33 8.77 -4.39 2.40
CA SER A 33 9.78 -3.38 2.19
C SER A 33 9.62 -2.23 3.18
N ARG A 34 10.73 -1.51 3.43
CA ARG A 34 10.70 -0.33 4.31
C ARG A 34 9.75 0.74 3.78
N THR A 35 9.67 0.92 2.46
CA THR A 35 8.80 1.92 1.83
C THR A 35 7.32 1.56 1.99
N ALA A 36 6.93 0.30 1.78
CA ALA A 36 5.54 -0.14 1.95
C ALA A 36 5.09 -0.10 3.42
N LEU A 37 5.99 -0.41 4.35
CA LEU A 37 5.73 -0.28 5.79
C LEU A 37 5.62 1.20 6.20
N LEU A 38 6.49 2.05 5.67
CA LEU A 38 6.44 3.48 5.94
C LEU A 38 5.17 4.12 5.38
N PHE A 39 4.77 3.76 4.16
CA PHE A 39 3.49 4.20 3.58
C PHE A 39 2.31 3.88 4.50
N GLN A 40 2.22 2.63 4.98
CA GLN A 40 1.16 2.22 5.92
C GLN A 40 1.19 3.05 7.20
N LYS A 41 2.35 3.23 7.82
CA LYS A 41 2.48 3.99 9.06
C LYS A 41 2.15 5.48 8.90
N ILE A 42 2.54 6.09 7.78
CA ILE A 42 2.31 7.51 7.51
C ILE A 42 0.85 7.77 7.13
N SER A 43 0.25 6.92 6.28
CA SER A 43 -1.15 7.03 5.86
C SER A 43 -2.16 6.53 6.90
N GLY A 44 -1.72 5.73 7.87
CA GLY A 44 -2.60 5.06 8.82
C GLY A 44 -3.45 3.94 8.21
N LEU A 45 -3.23 3.57 6.94
CA LEU A 45 -4.00 2.53 6.27
C LEU A 45 -3.55 1.11 6.63
N LEU A 46 -4.48 0.17 6.53
CA LEU A 46 -4.29 -1.25 6.81
C LEU A 46 -4.00 -2.04 5.53
N GLY A 47 -2.99 -2.92 5.59
CA GLY A 47 -2.72 -3.90 4.54
C GLY A 47 -3.42 -5.24 4.81
N PRO A 48 -4.22 -5.79 3.87
CA PRO A 48 -4.97 -7.03 4.09
C PRO A 48 -4.11 -8.30 3.96
N ARG A 49 -2.84 -8.17 3.57
CA ARG A 49 -1.95 -9.29 3.21
C ARG A 49 -1.30 -9.98 4.41
N ARG A 50 -1.25 -9.34 5.58
CA ARG A 50 -0.50 -9.83 6.75
C ARG A 50 -1.03 -11.21 7.19
N GLY A 51 -0.15 -12.21 7.17
CA GLY A 51 -0.46 -13.58 7.61
C GLY A 51 -1.26 -14.42 6.60
N ARG A 52 -1.39 -14.01 5.33
CA ARG A 52 -2.28 -14.66 4.34
C ARG A 52 -1.56 -15.30 3.15
N GLY A 53 -0.24 -15.45 3.25
CA GLY A 53 0.59 -16.07 2.21
C GLY A 53 1.09 -15.09 1.14
N PHE A 54 1.79 -15.63 0.15
CA PHE A 54 2.40 -14.86 -0.93
C PHE A 54 1.46 -14.70 -2.12
N PHE A 55 1.03 -13.47 -2.36
CA PHE A 55 0.24 -13.09 -3.53
C PHE A 55 1.15 -12.50 -4.60
N ASN A 56 1.96 -13.36 -5.21
CA ASN A 56 2.95 -12.92 -6.16
C ASN A 56 2.31 -12.51 -7.48
N THR A 57 2.26 -11.22 -7.74
CA THR A 57 1.63 -10.65 -8.94
C THR A 57 2.58 -10.56 -10.11
N TYR A 58 3.88 -10.35 -9.89
CA TYR A 58 4.89 -10.18 -10.95
C TYR A 58 6.07 -11.13 -10.75
N ASN A 59 6.70 -11.79 -11.72
CA ASN A 59 6.41 -11.77 -13.14
C ASN A 59 5.51 -12.97 -13.50
N ALA A 60 4.37 -12.70 -14.11
CA ALA A 60 3.37 -13.71 -14.41
C ALA A 60 3.87 -14.80 -15.38
N ASN A 61 4.79 -14.42 -16.28
CA ASN A 61 5.36 -15.28 -17.31
C ASN A 61 6.43 -16.26 -16.79
N TYR A 62 7.05 -15.97 -15.65
CA TYR A 62 8.14 -16.79 -15.09
C TYR A 62 7.76 -17.38 -13.72
N ARG A 63 7.39 -18.66 -13.69
CA ARG A 63 6.89 -19.33 -12.47
C ARG A 63 7.85 -19.27 -11.27
N LEU A 64 9.16 -19.20 -11.50
CA LEU A 64 10.20 -19.19 -10.45
C LEU A 64 10.60 -17.78 -9.99
N LEU A 65 10.20 -16.72 -10.68
CA LEU A 65 10.63 -15.33 -10.42
C LEU A 65 9.40 -14.46 -10.13
N ARG A 66 8.72 -14.80 -9.04
CA ARG A 66 7.42 -14.24 -8.65
C ARG A 66 7.54 -13.47 -7.33
N TRP A 67 6.95 -12.28 -7.28
CA TRP A 67 7.09 -11.20 -6.33
C TRP A 67 5.73 -10.48 -6.15
N PRO A 68 5.37 -10.06 -4.94
CA PRO A 68 4.12 -9.37 -4.64
C PRO A 68 4.29 -7.86 -4.75
N LEU A 69 4.19 -7.31 -5.96
CA LEU A 69 4.43 -5.88 -6.22
C LEU A 69 3.17 -5.02 -6.14
N ASP A 70 1.99 -5.62 -6.34
CA ASP A 70 0.71 -4.92 -6.24
C ASP A 70 0.20 -4.93 -4.81
N HIS A 71 -0.27 -3.78 -4.34
CA HIS A 71 -0.78 -3.59 -3.00
C HIS A 71 -2.21 -3.08 -3.01
N VAL A 72 -2.86 -3.28 -1.89
CA VAL A 72 -4.15 -2.69 -1.57
C VAL A 72 -4.11 -2.36 -0.09
N PHE A 73 -4.52 -1.14 0.25
CA PHE A 73 -4.57 -0.59 1.58
C PHE A 73 -5.95 0.04 1.78
N HIS A 74 -6.46 -0.01 3.00
CA HIS A 74 -7.81 0.48 3.31
C HIS A 74 -7.88 1.10 4.71
N THR A 75 -8.84 1.99 4.93
CA THR A 75 -9.13 2.50 6.28
C THR A 75 -9.70 1.38 7.16
N LYS A 76 -9.78 1.66 8.47
CA LYS A 76 -10.27 0.70 9.48
C LYS A 76 -11.75 0.32 9.32
N ASN A 77 -12.53 1.05 8.53
CA ASN A 77 -13.95 0.74 8.30
C ASN A 77 -14.13 -0.44 7.32
N PHE A 78 -13.05 -0.92 6.68
CA PHE A 78 -13.08 -2.09 5.82
C PHE A 78 -12.44 -3.30 6.50
N THR A 79 -13.14 -4.43 6.51
CA THR A 79 -12.58 -5.74 6.88
C THR A 79 -12.46 -6.65 5.67
N LEU A 80 -11.46 -7.53 5.68
CA LEU A 80 -11.21 -8.44 4.57
C LEU A 80 -12.17 -9.65 4.62
N ILE A 81 -12.94 -9.84 3.54
CA ILE A 81 -13.70 -11.08 3.30
C ILE A 81 -12.84 -12.07 2.49
N GLU A 82 -12.23 -11.62 1.40
CA GLU A 82 -11.50 -12.49 0.48
C GLU A 82 -10.36 -11.74 -0.21
N LEU A 83 -9.25 -12.45 -0.43
CA LEU A 83 -8.11 -11.98 -1.20
C LEU A 83 -7.62 -13.13 -2.07
N ALA A 84 -7.57 -12.92 -3.39
CA ALA A 84 -7.13 -13.93 -4.33
C ALA A 84 -6.28 -13.33 -5.45
N ARG A 85 -5.34 -14.10 -5.97
CA ARG A 85 -4.65 -13.79 -7.21
C ARG A 85 -5.35 -14.52 -8.35
N CYS A 86 -5.78 -13.79 -9.37
CA CYS A 86 -6.53 -14.33 -10.49
C CYS A 86 -5.64 -15.09 -11.49
N GLU A 87 -6.29 -15.64 -12.51
CA GLU A 87 -5.62 -16.32 -13.62
C GLU A 87 -4.77 -15.36 -14.48
N HIS A 88 -3.84 -15.92 -15.25
CA HIS A 88 -3.01 -15.15 -16.16
C HIS A 88 -3.86 -14.62 -17.32
N ILE A 89 -3.84 -13.30 -17.54
CA ILE A 89 -4.61 -12.63 -18.60
C ILE A 89 -3.75 -12.12 -19.77
N GLY A 90 -2.47 -12.50 -19.83
CA GLY A 90 -1.53 -12.01 -20.84
C GLY A 90 -0.76 -10.73 -20.47
N SER A 91 -0.96 -10.19 -19.26
CA SER A 91 -0.08 -9.17 -18.66
C SER A 91 1.10 -9.83 -17.94
N ASP A 92 2.19 -9.10 -17.79
CA ASP A 92 3.31 -9.47 -16.91
C ASP A 92 2.96 -9.45 -15.41
N HIS A 93 1.78 -8.90 -15.05
CA HIS A 93 1.17 -9.01 -13.73
C HIS A 93 -0.07 -9.92 -13.73
N PHE A 94 -0.29 -10.63 -12.62
CA PHE A 94 -1.57 -11.27 -12.31
C PHE A 94 -2.55 -10.24 -11.72
N PRO A 95 -3.83 -10.25 -12.13
CA PRO A 95 -4.84 -9.46 -11.45
C PRO A 95 -5.02 -9.90 -9.99
N MET A 96 -5.31 -8.95 -9.12
CA MET A 96 -5.66 -9.19 -7.73
C MET A 96 -7.16 -8.98 -7.53
N TYR A 97 -7.81 -9.97 -6.94
CA TYR A 97 -9.18 -9.87 -6.45
C TYR A 97 -9.16 -9.58 -4.96
N ILE A 98 -9.95 -8.59 -4.53
CA ILE A 98 -10.20 -8.29 -3.14
C ILE A 98 -11.70 -8.10 -2.90
N LYS A 99 -12.20 -8.69 -1.83
CA LYS A 99 -13.56 -8.51 -1.33
C LYS A 99 -13.49 -7.97 0.09
N LEU A 100 -14.10 -6.80 0.29
CA LEU A 100 -14.12 -6.10 1.57
C LEU A 100 -15.56 -6.00 2.09
N ASN A 101 -15.70 -6.03 3.41
CA ASN A 101 -16.91 -5.63 4.11
C ASN A 101 -16.72 -4.21 4.64
N TYR A 102 -17.67 -3.32 4.39
CA TYR A 102 -17.70 -2.00 5.02
C TYR A 102 -18.59 -2.02 6.26
N SER A 103 -18.08 -1.49 7.38
CA SER A 103 -18.82 -1.32 8.64
C SER A 103 -18.12 -0.24 9.47
N GLU A 104 -18.89 0.68 10.05
CA GLU A 104 -18.33 1.72 10.91
C GLU A 104 -17.74 1.11 12.20
N GLU A 105 -18.38 0.08 12.73
CA GLU A 105 -17.95 -0.63 13.94
C GLU A 105 -16.58 -1.32 13.78
N ALA A 106 -16.19 -1.67 12.54
CA ALA A 106 -14.87 -2.21 12.26
C ALA A 106 -13.74 -1.25 12.65
N GLU A 107 -14.02 0.05 12.70
CA GLU A 107 -13.05 1.07 13.06
C GLU A 107 -12.52 0.94 14.49
N GLU A 108 -13.38 0.53 15.41
CA GLU A 108 -13.04 0.35 16.83
C GLU A 108 -12.27 -0.95 17.07
N ILE A 109 -12.39 -1.91 16.15
CA ILE A 109 -11.85 -3.27 16.29
C ILE A 109 -10.45 -3.37 15.67
N GLN A 110 -10.18 -2.61 14.61
CA GLN A 110 -8.92 -2.69 13.88
C GLN A 110 -7.89 -1.65 14.36
N GLU A 111 -6.67 -2.10 14.62
CA GLU A 111 -5.56 -1.22 15.00
C GLU A 111 -4.78 -0.75 13.78
N ALA A 112 -4.77 0.57 13.55
CA ALA A 112 -3.95 1.19 12.52
C ALA A 112 -2.46 1.27 12.95
N PRO A 113 -1.52 1.05 12.02
CA PRO A 113 -0.11 1.32 12.27
C PRO A 113 0.10 2.81 12.57
N LYS A 114 1.04 3.11 13.47
CA LYS A 114 1.39 4.48 13.85
C LYS A 114 2.83 4.75 13.46
N ALA A 115 3.06 5.88 12.78
CA ALA A 115 4.40 6.39 12.55
C ALA A 115 4.98 6.98 13.84
N ASP A 116 6.19 6.55 14.20
CA ASP A 116 6.97 7.18 15.25
C ASP A 116 7.72 8.43 14.72
N LYS A 117 8.55 9.04 15.58
CA LYS A 117 9.32 10.24 15.20
C LYS A 117 10.33 9.94 14.09
N GLU A 118 11.01 8.80 14.15
CA GLU A 118 12.03 8.40 13.18
C GLU A 118 11.40 8.10 11.82
N ASP A 119 10.23 7.45 11.80
CA ASP A 119 9.45 7.22 10.58
C ASP A 119 9.09 8.55 9.90
N LYS A 120 8.61 9.54 10.68
CA LYS A 120 8.24 10.86 10.15
C LYS A 120 9.44 11.61 9.59
N GLU A 121 10.53 11.69 10.35
CA GLU A 121 11.77 12.33 9.92
C GLU A 121 12.32 11.68 8.65
N PHE A 122 12.30 10.35 8.57
CA PHE A 122 12.75 9.64 7.39
C PHE A 122 11.81 9.85 6.18
N ALA A 123 10.50 9.93 6.40
CA ALA A 123 9.55 10.27 5.34
C ALA A 123 9.79 11.70 4.81
N ASP A 124 10.05 12.67 5.70
CA ASP A 124 10.37 14.05 5.34
C ASP A 124 11.64 14.11 4.50
N GLU A 125 12.72 13.47 4.96
CA GLU A 125 13.98 13.39 4.24
C GLU A 125 13.81 12.79 2.83
N LYS A 126 12.97 11.76 2.69
CA LYS A 126 12.70 11.12 1.40
C LYS A 126 11.95 12.02 0.44
N VAL A 127 10.92 12.72 0.92
CA VAL A 127 10.13 13.66 0.12
C VAL A 127 10.99 14.86 -0.29
N GLU A 128 11.78 15.43 0.63
CA GLU A 128 12.69 16.54 0.33
C GLU A 128 13.76 16.17 -0.70
N LYS A 129 14.42 15.02 -0.52
CA LYS A 129 15.47 14.56 -1.46
C LYS A 129 14.94 14.23 -2.84
N ALA A 130 13.68 13.82 -2.93
CA ALA A 130 13.04 13.50 -4.19
C ALA A 130 12.43 14.73 -4.86
N SER A 131 12.22 15.84 -4.13
CA SER A 131 11.88 17.12 -4.75
C SER A 131 13.08 17.63 -5.56
N PRO A 132 13.03 17.66 -6.90
CA PRO A 132 13.83 18.62 -7.62
C PRO A 132 13.21 20.00 -7.31
N LYS A 133 13.99 21.08 -7.43
CA LYS A 133 13.44 22.45 -7.55
C LYS A 133 12.10 22.40 -8.29
N GLU A 134 11.09 23.07 -7.73
CA GLU A 134 9.80 23.38 -8.35
C GLU A 134 9.78 23.01 -9.83
N ARG A 135 8.98 21.99 -10.20
CA ARG A 135 8.60 21.83 -11.60
C ARG A 135 7.92 23.13 -12.01
N SER A 136 8.71 24.07 -12.52
CA SER A 136 8.26 25.26 -13.21
C SER A 136 7.49 24.76 -14.41
N LEU A 137 6.17 24.70 -14.27
CA LEU A 137 5.25 24.72 -15.38
C LEU A 137 5.28 26.10 -16.02
#